data_AF-A0A6N2N359-F1
#
_entry.id   AF-A0A6N2N359-F1
#
_cell.length_a   1.000
_cell.length_b   1.000
_cell.length_c   1.000
_cell.angle_alpha   90.00
_cell.angle_beta   90.00
_cell.angle_gamma   90.00
#
_symmetry.space_group_name_H-M   'P 1'
#
loop_
_entity.id
_entity.type
_entity.pdbx_description
1 polymer ?
#
loop_
_entity_poly.entity_id
_entity_poly.type
_entity_poly.pdbx_seq_one_letter_code
_entity_poly.pdbx_strand_id
1 'polypeptide(L)'
;MATPFSSIDGRGAGGVAVMAGPVNPIDPSAPSKTCLKISALKSPILIFLFFHKAIRSELDGLHRAAIAFATTGGDIKPLLERYHLFRSIYKHHCNAEDEVIFPALDIRVKNVARTYSLEHEGESVLFDQLFELLNSSMQNEESYRRELASRTGALQTSIDQHMSKEEEQVFPLLIEKFSLEEQASLAWQFLCSIPVNMMTEFLPWLSSSISSDEHQDMHKCLSKIIPEEKLLQQVIFSWMKGAKLSDTCKSCEDNSKAWCQDSRAPTLGCQSMKGHCACESSRMGKRKYMELNCDATLSTEFHPIDEILLWHNAIKRELNDITEAARSIQHSGDFSNLSSFNKRLEFIAEVCIFHSIAEDKIIFPAVDAELSFAQEHAEEEVQFDKLRCLIESIQSAGAYSSLTDFYTKLCSQADQIMDNIQKHFQNEEVQVLPLARKHFSAKRQRELLYQSLCVMPLKLIECVLPWLVGSLSEEEARSFLQNISSFRFCTGYTFFWLGMQGWF
;
A
#
# COMPACT_ATOMS: atom_id res chain seq x y z
N MET A 1 72.09 -27.68 23.94
CA MET A 1 73.14 -27.70 22.91
C MET A 1 72.71 -26.76 21.78
N ALA A 2 73.63 -25.87 21.39
CA ALA A 2 73.69 -25.05 20.17
C ALA A 2 72.48 -24.18 19.72
N THR A 3 72.70 -22.86 19.85
CA THR A 3 72.12 -21.64 19.25
C THR A 3 72.29 -21.53 17.70
N PRO A 4 71.93 -20.42 16.98
CA PRO A 4 70.88 -19.37 17.11
C PRO A 4 70.20 -18.90 15.77
N PHE A 5 69.19 -18.01 15.90
CA PHE A 5 68.77 -16.84 15.07
C PHE A 5 68.99 -16.75 13.54
N SER A 6 67.93 -16.34 12.81
CA SER A 6 67.92 -15.07 12.05
C SER A 6 66.52 -14.70 11.53
N SER A 7 66.05 -13.52 11.94
CA SER A 7 64.97 -12.73 11.34
C SER A 7 65.44 -12.06 10.04
N ILE A 8 64.54 -11.85 9.07
CA ILE A 8 64.56 -10.76 8.07
C ILE A 8 63.13 -10.51 7.59
N ASP A 9 62.72 -9.25 7.67
CA ASP A 9 61.50 -8.64 7.13
C ASP A 9 61.43 -8.69 5.60
N GLY A 10 60.22 -8.81 5.05
CA GLY A 10 59.99 -8.76 3.60
C GLY A 10 58.53 -8.52 3.26
N ARG A 11 58.15 -7.24 3.21
CA ARG A 11 56.88 -6.71 2.70
C ARG A 11 56.61 -7.26 1.28
N GLY A 12 55.49 -7.97 1.07
CA GLY A 12 55.12 -8.51 -0.23
C GLY A 12 53.61 -8.67 -0.37
N ALA A 13 53.02 -7.87 -1.25
CA ALA A 13 51.61 -7.87 -1.61
C ALA A 13 51.13 -9.27 -2.04
N GLY A 14 50.19 -9.84 -1.31
CA GLY A 14 49.51 -11.09 -1.67
C GLY A 14 48.31 -10.80 -2.57
N GLY A 15 48.54 -10.78 -3.89
CA GLY A 15 47.46 -10.94 -4.86
C GLY A 15 46.88 -12.35 -4.73
N VAL A 16 45.57 -12.44 -4.51
CA VAL A 16 44.86 -13.72 -4.52
C VAL A 16 44.64 -14.09 -5.99
N ALA A 17 45.38 -15.10 -6.45
CA ALA A 17 45.19 -15.73 -7.74
C ALA A 17 43.85 -16.51 -7.75
N VAL A 18 42.91 -16.07 -8.58
CA VAL A 18 41.70 -16.84 -8.90
C VAL A 18 42.06 -17.86 -9.98
N MET A 19 42.01 -19.15 -9.63
CA MET A 19 42.20 -20.24 -10.59
C MET A 19 40.94 -20.36 -11.46
N ALA A 20 41.06 -19.99 -12.74
CA ALA A 20 40.02 -20.19 -13.74
C ALA A 20 39.97 -21.68 -14.16
N GLY A 21 38.86 -22.35 -13.84
CA GLY A 21 38.48 -23.63 -14.47
C GLY A 21 37.83 -23.40 -15.84
N PRO A 22 37.78 -24.41 -16.72
CA PRO A 22 37.34 -24.24 -18.10
C PRO A 22 35.84 -23.92 -18.18
N VAL A 23 35.52 -22.79 -18.81
CA VAL A 23 34.16 -22.34 -19.11
C VAL A 23 33.68 -23.10 -20.34
N ASN A 24 32.73 -24.02 -20.17
CA ASN A 24 31.93 -24.52 -21.28
C ASN A 24 30.86 -23.47 -21.62
N PRO A 25 30.60 -23.19 -22.91
CA PRO A 25 29.57 -22.24 -23.30
C PRO A 25 28.18 -22.78 -22.94
N ILE A 26 27.51 -22.11 -22.01
CA ILE A 26 26.09 -22.33 -21.71
C ILE A 26 25.29 -21.54 -22.73
N ASP A 27 24.54 -22.26 -23.55
CA ASP A 27 23.55 -21.76 -24.49
C ASP A 27 22.48 -20.93 -23.73
N PRO A 28 22.21 -19.66 -24.08
CA PRO A 28 21.20 -18.86 -23.41
C PRO A 28 19.82 -19.26 -23.94
N SER A 29 19.36 -20.46 -23.60
CA SER A 29 17.98 -20.84 -23.84
C SER A 29 17.11 -20.10 -22.84
N ALA A 30 16.50 -19.01 -23.30
CA ALA A 30 15.36 -18.39 -22.63
C ALA A 30 14.33 -19.47 -22.25
N PRO A 31 13.63 -19.35 -21.11
CA PRO A 31 12.57 -20.28 -20.78
C PRO A 31 11.55 -20.27 -21.92
N SER A 32 11.37 -21.44 -22.53
CA SER A 32 10.43 -21.66 -23.63
C SER A 32 9.05 -21.10 -23.24
N LYS A 33 8.45 -20.26 -24.10
CA LYS A 33 7.10 -19.70 -23.96
C LYS A 33 6.01 -20.76 -23.69
N THR A 34 6.30 -22.03 -23.94
CA THR A 34 5.40 -23.17 -23.68
C THR A 34 5.47 -23.65 -22.22
N CYS A 35 6.56 -23.38 -21.50
CA CYS A 35 6.78 -23.84 -20.12
C CYS A 35 5.83 -23.14 -19.13
N LEU A 36 5.64 -21.82 -19.26
CA LEU A 36 4.74 -21.03 -18.41
C LEU A 36 3.27 -21.46 -18.53
N LYS A 37 2.82 -21.79 -19.76
CA LYS A 37 1.41 -22.13 -20.06
C LYS A 37 0.88 -23.37 -19.33
N ILE A 38 1.76 -24.32 -19.01
CA ILE A 38 1.36 -25.61 -18.40
C ILE A 38 1.64 -25.65 -16.89
N SER A 39 2.53 -24.79 -16.39
CA SER A 39 2.99 -24.85 -15.00
C SER A 39 2.07 -24.07 -14.05
N ALA A 40 1.68 -22.83 -14.37
CA ALA A 40 0.86 -21.98 -13.50
C ALA A 40 -0.54 -22.55 -13.20
N LEU A 41 -1.09 -23.37 -14.09
CA LEU A 41 -2.38 -24.04 -13.88
C LEU A 41 -2.30 -25.22 -12.90
N LYS A 42 -1.10 -25.77 -12.65
CA LYS A 42 -0.86 -26.95 -11.83
C LYS A 42 -0.63 -26.62 -10.36
N SER A 43 -0.04 -25.47 -10.06
CA SER A 43 0.31 -25.04 -8.71
C SER A 43 0.02 -23.54 -8.57
N PRO A 44 -0.83 -23.12 -7.60
CA PRO A 44 -1.19 -21.72 -7.41
C PRO A 44 0.00 -20.79 -7.22
N ILE A 45 1.08 -21.26 -6.57
CA ILE A 45 2.25 -20.42 -6.29
C ILE A 45 2.97 -19.95 -7.56
N LEU A 46 2.81 -20.69 -8.67
CA LEU A 46 3.42 -20.35 -9.94
C LEU A 46 2.75 -19.15 -10.64
N ILE A 47 1.72 -18.55 -10.02
CA ILE A 47 1.21 -17.23 -10.41
C ILE A 47 2.32 -16.17 -10.43
N PHE A 48 3.29 -16.27 -9.52
CA PHE A 48 4.41 -15.31 -9.40
C PHE A 48 5.34 -15.31 -10.63
N LEU A 49 5.33 -16.36 -11.46
CA LEU A 49 6.03 -16.32 -12.75
C LEU A 49 5.49 -15.22 -13.68
N PHE A 50 4.20 -14.89 -13.60
CA PHE A 50 3.65 -13.75 -14.35
C PHE A 50 4.16 -12.42 -13.79
N PHE A 51 4.32 -12.33 -12.47
CA PHE A 51 4.82 -11.16 -11.75
C PHE A 51 6.27 -10.92 -12.15
N HIS A 52 7.12 -11.94 -12.02
CA HIS A 52 8.52 -11.87 -12.38
C HIS A 52 8.69 -11.53 -13.86
N LYS A 53 7.88 -12.11 -14.75
CA LYS A 53 7.90 -11.76 -16.18
C LYS A 53 7.59 -10.27 -16.41
N ALA A 54 6.60 -9.71 -15.72
CA ALA A 54 6.26 -8.29 -15.83
C ALA A 54 7.38 -7.39 -15.29
N ILE A 55 7.95 -7.75 -14.14
CA ILE A 55 9.09 -7.05 -13.52
C ILE A 55 10.29 -7.04 -14.47
N ARG A 56 10.69 -8.20 -15.01
CA ARG A 56 11.80 -8.29 -15.98
C ARG A 56 11.54 -7.48 -17.25
N SER A 57 10.30 -7.49 -17.75
CA SER A 57 9.92 -6.68 -18.92
C SER A 57 10.01 -5.18 -18.64
N GLU A 58 9.65 -4.75 -17.43
CA GLU A 58 9.71 -3.36 -17.02
C GLU A 58 11.14 -2.88 -16.80
N LEU A 59 12.00 -3.72 -16.19
CA LEU A 59 13.44 -3.49 -16.07
C LEU A 59 14.13 -3.32 -17.42
N ASP A 60 13.85 -4.22 -18.37
CA ASP A 60 14.38 -4.10 -19.73
C ASP A 60 13.93 -2.79 -20.39
N GLY A 61 12.67 -2.42 -20.21
CA GLY A 61 12.14 -1.16 -20.72
C GLY A 61 12.79 0.08 -20.09
N LEU A 62 12.99 0.06 -18.77
CA LEU A 62 13.65 1.13 -18.01
C LEU A 62 15.11 1.29 -18.45
N HIS A 63 15.86 0.18 -18.56
CA HIS A 63 17.25 0.18 -18.98
C HIS A 63 17.40 0.65 -20.44
N ARG A 64 16.55 0.18 -21.36
CA ARG A 64 16.55 0.66 -22.75
C ARG A 64 16.25 2.15 -22.85
N ALA A 65 15.32 2.66 -22.05
CA ALA A 65 15.03 4.09 -21.99
C ALA A 65 16.23 4.90 -21.48
N ALA A 66 16.94 4.39 -20.46
CA ALA A 66 18.16 5.01 -19.94
C ALA A 66 19.32 5.00 -20.97
N ILE A 67 19.53 3.90 -21.71
CA ILE A 67 20.51 3.84 -22.81
C ILE A 67 20.16 4.84 -23.92
N ALA A 68 18.88 4.92 -24.30
CA ALA A 68 18.43 5.86 -25.31
C ALA A 68 18.71 7.30 -24.86
N PHE A 69 18.31 7.65 -23.64
CA PHE A 69 18.63 8.96 -23.04
C PHE A 69 20.14 9.22 -23.00
N ALA A 70 20.94 8.22 -22.65
CA ALA A 70 22.39 8.37 -22.61
C ALA A 70 23.00 8.67 -23.99
N THR A 71 22.44 8.06 -25.04
CA THR A 71 22.93 8.18 -26.42
C THR A 71 22.45 9.47 -27.09
N THR A 72 21.17 9.77 -27.00
CA THR A 72 20.54 10.88 -27.75
C THR A 72 20.29 12.13 -26.93
N GLY A 73 20.43 12.05 -25.59
CA GLY A 73 19.88 13.07 -24.70
C GLY A 73 18.35 13.09 -24.78
N GLY A 74 17.73 14.14 -24.22
CA GLY A 74 16.29 14.36 -24.30
C GLY A 74 15.69 14.79 -22.96
N ASP A 75 14.38 14.64 -22.83
CA ASP A 75 13.68 14.84 -21.58
C ASP A 75 13.83 13.61 -20.67
N ILE A 76 14.25 13.82 -19.44
CA ILE A 76 14.42 12.77 -18.43
C ILE A 76 13.09 12.39 -17.77
N LYS A 77 12.08 13.27 -17.83
CA LYS A 77 10.80 13.08 -17.11
C LYS A 77 10.12 11.74 -17.38
N PRO A 78 10.02 11.23 -18.63
CA PRO A 78 9.42 9.92 -18.87
C PRO A 78 10.17 8.78 -18.16
N LEU A 79 11.50 8.89 -18.04
CA LEU A 79 12.30 7.90 -17.31
C LEU A 79 12.07 8.00 -15.80
N LEU A 80 11.95 9.21 -15.27
CA LEU A 80 11.65 9.47 -13.86
C LEU A 80 10.26 8.94 -13.49
N GLU A 81 9.24 9.22 -14.30
CA GLU A 81 7.86 8.71 -14.11
C GLU A 81 7.84 7.18 -14.14
N ARG A 82 8.52 6.58 -15.12
CA ARG A 82 8.65 5.13 -15.24
C ARG A 82 9.34 4.51 -14.03
N TYR A 83 10.44 5.14 -13.57
CA TYR A 83 11.14 4.73 -12.36
C TYR A 83 10.23 4.76 -11.14
N HIS A 84 9.47 5.83 -10.93
CA HIS A 84 8.59 5.97 -9.77
C HIS A 84 7.51 4.89 -9.73
N LEU A 85 6.86 4.64 -10.87
CA LEU A 85 5.86 3.59 -10.98
C LEU A 85 6.48 2.22 -10.68
N PHE A 86 7.61 1.89 -11.33
CA PHE A 86 8.26 0.60 -11.15
C PHE A 86 8.78 0.40 -9.73
N ARG A 87 9.42 1.41 -9.13
CA ARG A 87 9.87 1.35 -7.74
C ARG A 87 8.70 1.09 -6.78
N SER A 88 7.55 1.74 -7.01
CA SER A 88 6.35 1.53 -6.19
C SER A 88 5.88 0.07 -6.29
N ILE A 89 5.74 -0.44 -7.51
CA ILE A 89 5.33 -1.83 -7.79
C ILE A 89 6.30 -2.84 -7.15
N TYR A 90 7.59 -2.66 -7.39
CA TYR A 90 8.62 -3.57 -6.92
C TYR A 90 8.69 -3.59 -5.39
N LYS A 91 8.64 -2.41 -4.74
CA LYS A 91 8.61 -2.31 -3.28
C LYS A 91 7.44 -3.08 -2.68
N HIS A 92 6.23 -2.97 -3.26
CA HIS A 92 5.07 -3.70 -2.77
C HIS A 92 5.16 -5.21 -3.01
N HIS A 93 5.81 -5.64 -4.08
CA HIS A 93 6.09 -7.06 -4.33
C HIS A 93 7.02 -7.62 -3.25
N CYS A 94 8.22 -7.03 -3.07
CA CYS A 94 9.19 -7.49 -2.07
C CYS A 94 8.61 -7.48 -0.66
N ASN A 95 7.90 -6.42 -0.28
CA ASN A 95 7.25 -6.34 1.03
C ASN A 95 6.25 -7.49 1.25
N ALA A 96 5.47 -7.84 0.24
CA ALA A 96 4.50 -8.94 0.34
C ALA A 96 5.19 -10.32 0.41
N GLU A 97 6.36 -10.50 -0.19
CA GLU A 97 7.17 -11.72 -0.04
C GLU A 97 7.79 -11.84 1.33
N ASP A 98 8.38 -10.74 1.81
CA ASP A 98 9.01 -10.64 3.13
C ASP A 98 8.02 -10.83 4.27
N GLU A 99 6.75 -10.48 4.05
CA GLU A 99 5.73 -10.62 5.07
C GLU A 99 4.99 -11.97 5.02
N VAL A 100 4.76 -12.51 3.81
CA VAL A 100 3.90 -13.69 3.63
C VAL A 100 4.70 -14.90 3.18
N ILE A 101 5.42 -14.79 2.07
CA ILE A 101 5.96 -15.95 1.35
C ILE A 101 7.16 -16.53 2.08
N PHE A 102 8.18 -15.70 2.36
CA PHE A 102 9.39 -16.21 2.98
C PHE A 102 9.19 -16.61 4.44
N PRO A 103 8.45 -15.87 5.29
CA PRO A 103 8.17 -16.32 6.65
C PRO A 103 7.43 -17.65 6.70
N ALA A 104 6.43 -17.84 5.82
CA ALA A 104 5.71 -19.11 5.74
C ALA A 104 6.66 -20.27 5.38
N LEU A 105 7.54 -20.05 4.41
CA LEU A 105 8.53 -21.05 4.02
C LEU A 105 9.59 -21.28 5.11
N ASP A 106 10.01 -20.23 5.83
CA ASP A 106 11.06 -20.29 6.86
C ASP A 106 10.70 -21.24 8.02
N ILE A 107 9.40 -21.31 8.35
CA ILE A 107 8.85 -22.28 9.31
C ILE A 107 9.19 -23.73 8.92
N ARG A 108 9.25 -24.02 7.62
CA ARG A 108 9.51 -25.37 7.07
C ARG A 108 10.96 -25.55 6.59
N VAL A 109 11.64 -24.48 6.21
CA VAL A 109 13.00 -24.46 5.66
C VAL A 109 13.77 -23.30 6.26
N LYS A 110 14.69 -23.58 7.19
CA LYS A 110 15.38 -22.55 7.98
C LYS A 110 16.21 -21.59 7.13
N ASN A 111 16.26 -20.33 7.57
CA ASN A 111 17.10 -19.25 7.04
C ASN A 111 16.73 -18.78 5.62
N VAL A 112 15.49 -19.01 5.19
CA VAL A 112 14.98 -18.46 3.93
C VAL A 112 14.65 -16.99 4.13
N ALA A 113 13.78 -16.65 5.09
CA ALA A 113 13.29 -15.27 5.26
C ALA A 113 14.42 -14.25 5.37
N ARG A 114 15.33 -14.42 6.33
CA ARG A 114 16.42 -13.46 6.53
C ARG A 114 17.33 -13.32 5.30
N THR A 115 17.54 -14.39 4.54
CA THR A 115 18.42 -14.36 3.36
C THR A 115 17.83 -13.51 2.25
N TYR A 116 16.55 -13.71 1.92
CA TYR A 116 15.92 -12.97 0.83
C TYR A 116 15.57 -11.53 1.23
N SER A 117 15.15 -11.27 2.47
CA SER A 117 14.93 -9.90 2.94
C SER A 117 16.22 -9.05 2.91
N LEU A 118 17.39 -9.65 3.17
CA LEU A 118 18.68 -8.96 3.01
C LEU A 118 18.99 -8.60 1.55
N GLU A 119 18.55 -9.42 0.59
CA GLU A 119 18.68 -9.10 -0.83
C GLU A 119 17.76 -7.94 -1.21
N HIS A 120 16.51 -7.95 -0.74
CA HIS A 120 15.58 -6.83 -0.91
C HIS A 120 16.12 -5.52 -0.31
N GLU A 121 16.74 -5.56 0.87
CA GLU A 121 17.43 -4.40 1.46
C GLU A 121 18.52 -3.87 0.51
N GLY A 122 19.34 -4.75 -0.06
CA GLY A 122 20.39 -4.40 -1.03
C GLY A 122 19.85 -3.80 -2.32
N GLU A 123 18.75 -4.33 -2.85
CA GLU A 123 18.09 -3.81 -4.05
C GLU A 123 17.43 -2.46 -3.80
N SER A 124 16.84 -2.23 -2.62
CA SER A 124 16.32 -0.92 -2.23
C SER A 124 17.42 0.15 -2.29
N VAL A 125 18.64 -0.16 -1.86
CA VAL A 125 19.78 0.76 -1.97
C VAL A 125 20.12 1.06 -3.44
N LEU A 126 20.01 0.09 -4.35
CA LEU A 126 20.21 0.33 -5.78
C LEU A 126 19.13 1.27 -6.35
N PHE A 127 17.86 1.08 -5.93
CA PHE A 127 16.80 2.02 -6.26
C PHE A 127 17.11 3.42 -5.73
N ASP A 128 17.54 3.58 -4.48
CA ASP A 128 17.88 4.89 -3.90
C ASP A 128 19.01 5.58 -4.66
N GLN A 129 20.09 4.86 -4.99
CA GLN A 129 21.17 5.40 -5.81
C GLN A 129 20.67 5.87 -7.19
N LEU A 130 19.76 5.13 -7.80
CA LEU A 130 19.16 5.51 -9.08
C LEU A 130 18.26 6.75 -8.94
N PHE A 131 17.51 6.87 -7.84
CA PHE A 131 16.69 8.06 -7.55
C PHE A 131 17.53 9.33 -7.43
N GLU A 132 18.61 9.28 -6.66
CA GLU A 132 19.51 10.40 -6.47
C GLU A 132 20.11 10.88 -7.80
N LEU A 133 20.46 9.94 -8.68
CA LEU A 133 20.92 10.27 -10.03
C LEU A 133 19.82 10.92 -10.85
N LEU A 134 18.61 10.35 -10.88
CA LEU A 134 17.49 10.91 -11.66
C LEU A 134 17.14 12.35 -11.24
N ASN A 135 17.31 12.69 -9.96
CA ASN A 135 17.05 14.04 -9.43
C ASN A 135 18.25 15.00 -9.47
N SER A 136 19.43 14.53 -9.84
CA SER A 136 20.62 15.38 -9.85
C SER A 136 20.52 16.51 -10.89
N SER A 137 21.14 17.65 -10.61
CA SER A 137 21.17 18.82 -11.51
C SER A 137 22.20 18.69 -12.66
N MET A 138 22.87 17.54 -12.79
CA MET A 138 23.99 17.33 -13.74
C MET A 138 23.53 16.70 -15.07
N GLN A 139 22.25 16.83 -15.42
CA GLN A 139 21.61 16.11 -16.53
C GLN A 139 22.24 16.33 -17.93
N ASN A 140 23.00 17.43 -18.09
CA ASN A 140 23.67 17.78 -19.35
C ASN A 140 25.05 17.13 -19.52
N GLU A 141 25.61 16.51 -18.47
CA GLU A 141 26.92 15.89 -18.56
C GLU A 141 26.86 14.50 -19.21
N GLU A 142 27.83 14.19 -20.07
CA GLU A 142 27.91 12.87 -20.70
C GLU A 142 28.26 11.77 -19.68
N SER A 143 29.09 12.10 -18.68
CA SER A 143 29.41 11.24 -17.53
C SER A 143 28.15 10.82 -16.78
N TYR A 144 27.30 11.79 -16.44
CA TYR A 144 26.01 11.57 -15.78
C TYR A 144 25.13 10.60 -16.56
N ARG A 145 24.97 10.87 -17.86
CA ARG A 145 24.14 10.06 -18.76
C ARG A 145 24.61 8.61 -18.85
N ARG A 146 25.92 8.38 -18.93
CA ARG A 146 26.49 7.02 -18.91
C ARG A 146 26.33 6.34 -17.56
N GLU A 147 26.51 7.07 -16.46
CA GLU A 147 26.31 6.53 -15.12
C GLU A 147 24.86 6.07 -14.91
N LEU A 148 23.88 6.85 -15.37
CA LEU A 148 22.47 6.49 -15.30
C LEU A 148 22.16 5.18 -16.08
N ALA A 149 22.68 5.05 -17.30
CA ALA A 149 22.56 3.81 -18.06
C ALA A 149 23.26 2.63 -17.36
N SER A 150 24.43 2.86 -16.77
CA SER A 150 25.17 1.84 -16.01
C SER A 150 24.38 1.38 -14.78
N ARG A 151 23.77 2.30 -14.02
CA ARG A 151 23.03 2.01 -12.78
C ARG A 151 21.72 1.29 -13.05
N THR A 152 21.01 1.67 -14.10
CA THR A 152 19.82 0.90 -14.55
C THR A 152 20.19 -0.51 -15.00
N GLY A 153 21.34 -0.70 -15.65
CA GLY A 153 21.83 -2.04 -16.02
C GLY A 153 22.25 -2.88 -14.80
N ALA A 154 22.85 -2.26 -13.78
CA ALA A 154 23.17 -2.92 -12.52
C ALA A 154 21.90 -3.35 -11.76
N LEU A 155 20.88 -2.47 -11.71
CA LEU A 155 19.58 -2.76 -11.12
C LEU A 155 18.90 -3.94 -11.84
N GLN A 156 18.85 -3.89 -13.18
CA GLN A 156 18.30 -4.98 -13.99
C GLN A 156 19.00 -6.31 -13.70
N THR A 157 20.33 -6.31 -13.70
CA THR A 157 21.12 -7.53 -13.46
C THR A 157 20.86 -8.10 -12.06
N SER A 158 20.80 -7.24 -11.05
CA SER A 158 20.56 -7.67 -9.66
C SER A 158 19.20 -8.33 -9.52
N ILE A 159 18.13 -7.66 -9.98
CA ILE A 159 16.76 -8.17 -9.83
C ILE A 159 16.53 -9.38 -10.71
N ASP A 160 17.07 -9.44 -11.94
CA ASP A 160 16.97 -10.63 -12.78
C ASP A 160 17.60 -11.86 -12.11
N GLN A 161 18.74 -11.68 -11.43
CA GLN A 161 19.39 -12.74 -10.67
C GLN A 161 18.57 -13.16 -9.46
N HIS A 162 18.05 -12.19 -8.69
CA HIS A 162 17.19 -12.46 -7.54
C HIS A 162 15.95 -13.28 -7.94
N MET A 163 15.19 -12.81 -8.94
CA MET A 163 13.99 -13.50 -9.45
C MET A 163 14.31 -14.91 -9.97
N SER A 164 15.48 -15.10 -10.60
CA SER A 164 15.92 -16.43 -11.06
C SER A 164 16.24 -17.35 -9.88
N LYS A 165 16.86 -16.80 -8.82
CA LYS A 165 17.15 -17.53 -7.59
C LYS A 165 15.87 -18.00 -6.91
N GLU A 166 14.85 -17.15 -6.83
CA GLU A 166 13.55 -17.54 -6.27
C GLU A 166 12.86 -18.63 -7.08
N GLU A 167 12.84 -18.48 -8.41
CA GLU A 167 12.26 -19.48 -9.32
C GLU A 167 12.96 -20.84 -9.22
N GLU A 168 14.28 -20.86 -9.00
CA GLU A 168 15.08 -22.08 -8.89
C GLU A 168 15.09 -22.68 -7.47
N GLN A 169 14.94 -21.87 -6.43
CA GLN A 169 15.13 -22.31 -5.04
C GLN A 169 13.85 -22.22 -4.21
N VAL A 170 13.12 -21.12 -4.28
CA VAL A 170 11.94 -20.86 -3.44
C VAL A 170 10.71 -21.59 -3.99
N PHE A 171 10.41 -21.45 -5.29
CA PHE A 171 9.19 -22.02 -5.86
C PHE A 171 9.13 -23.55 -5.79
N PRO A 172 10.22 -24.30 -6.06
CA PRO A 172 10.21 -25.75 -5.87
C PRO A 172 9.95 -26.16 -4.43
N LEU A 173 10.49 -25.43 -3.45
CA LEU A 173 10.23 -25.69 -2.03
C LEU A 173 8.78 -25.39 -1.65
N LEU A 174 8.18 -24.32 -2.17
CA LEU A 174 6.76 -24.03 -1.95
C LEU A 174 5.87 -25.14 -2.55
N ILE A 175 6.22 -25.64 -3.75
CA ILE A 175 5.51 -26.76 -4.38
C ILE A 175 5.65 -28.06 -3.57
N GLU A 176 6.85 -28.35 -3.07
CA GLU A 176 7.14 -29.58 -2.33
C GLU A 176 6.53 -29.57 -0.92
N LYS A 177 6.63 -28.44 -0.23
CA LYS A 177 6.34 -28.36 1.20
C LYS A 177 4.89 -27.98 1.50
N PHE A 178 4.17 -27.36 0.58
CA PHE A 178 2.81 -26.85 0.81
C PHE A 178 1.78 -27.54 -0.08
N SER A 179 0.59 -27.77 0.46
CA SER A 179 -0.55 -28.27 -0.31
C SER A 179 -1.01 -27.22 -1.34
N LEU A 180 -1.80 -27.61 -2.34
CA LEU A 180 -2.34 -26.65 -3.30
C LEU A 180 -3.25 -25.61 -2.64
N GLU A 181 -3.97 -25.98 -1.58
CA GLU A 181 -4.82 -25.06 -0.80
C GLU A 181 -3.96 -24.07 -0.01
N GLU A 182 -2.90 -24.53 0.64
CA GLU A 182 -1.96 -23.66 1.34
C GLU A 182 -1.26 -22.70 0.36
N GLN A 183 -0.85 -23.18 -0.82
CA GLN A 183 -0.26 -22.34 -1.87
C GLN A 183 -1.24 -21.26 -2.35
N ALA A 184 -2.52 -21.62 -2.56
CA ALA A 184 -3.56 -20.66 -2.92
C ALA A 184 -3.77 -19.62 -1.81
N SER A 185 -3.80 -20.06 -0.55
CA SER A 185 -3.91 -19.17 0.61
C SER A 185 -2.73 -18.21 0.71
N LEU A 186 -1.50 -18.68 0.52
CA LEU A 186 -0.30 -17.82 0.52
C LEU A 186 -0.32 -16.80 -0.61
N ALA A 187 -0.69 -17.22 -1.84
CA ALA A 187 -0.83 -16.31 -2.95
C ALA A 187 -1.95 -15.27 -2.71
N TRP A 188 -3.05 -15.65 -2.04
CA TRP A 188 -4.11 -14.72 -1.67
C TRP A 188 -3.65 -13.73 -0.58
N GLN A 189 -2.99 -14.20 0.47
CA GLN A 189 -2.41 -13.36 1.53
C GLN A 189 -1.38 -12.37 0.98
N PHE A 190 -0.56 -12.80 0.01
CA PHE A 190 0.34 -11.93 -0.72
C PHE A 190 -0.43 -10.79 -1.40
N LEU A 191 -1.48 -11.10 -2.18
CA LEU A 191 -2.30 -10.07 -2.84
C LEU A 191 -2.97 -9.14 -1.82
N CYS A 192 -3.42 -9.69 -0.69
CA CYS A 192 -4.04 -8.91 0.38
C CYS A 192 -3.06 -8.00 1.13
N SER A 193 -1.75 -8.19 0.96
CA SER A 193 -0.70 -7.35 1.55
C SER A 193 -0.43 -6.09 0.74
N ILE A 194 -0.94 -6.00 -0.48
CA ILE A 194 -0.79 -4.84 -1.35
C ILE A 194 -1.96 -3.85 -1.09
N PRO A 195 -1.68 -2.54 -0.92
CA PRO A 195 -2.72 -1.51 -0.81
C PRO A 195 -3.76 -1.56 -1.91
N VAL A 196 -5.02 -1.28 -1.58
CA VAL A 196 -6.14 -1.37 -2.54
C VAL A 196 -5.96 -0.42 -3.72
N ASN A 197 -5.56 0.83 -3.46
CA ASN A 197 -5.28 1.81 -4.51
C ASN A 197 -4.18 1.28 -5.45
N MET A 198 -3.12 0.70 -4.89
CA MET A 198 -2.01 0.12 -5.64
C MET A 198 -2.45 -1.08 -6.47
N MET A 199 -3.34 -1.94 -5.95
CA MET A 199 -3.88 -3.09 -6.69
C MET A 199 -4.60 -2.67 -7.97
N THR A 200 -5.20 -1.48 -7.99
CA THR A 200 -5.88 -0.94 -9.19
C THR A 200 -4.93 -0.46 -10.29
N GLU A 201 -3.65 -0.28 -9.97
CA GLU A 201 -2.57 -0.01 -10.93
C GLU A 201 -1.80 -1.29 -11.26
N PHE A 202 -1.47 -2.06 -10.22
CA PHE A 202 -0.66 -3.28 -10.27
C PHE A 202 -1.26 -4.35 -11.20
N LEU A 203 -2.55 -4.67 -11.03
CA LEU A 203 -3.20 -5.73 -11.82
C LEU A 203 -3.33 -5.39 -13.31
N PRO A 204 -3.78 -4.17 -13.71
CA PRO A 204 -3.75 -3.80 -15.13
C PRO A 204 -2.32 -3.71 -15.69
N TRP A 205 -1.33 -3.24 -14.93
CA TRP A 205 0.07 -3.26 -15.35
C TRP A 205 0.57 -4.70 -15.62
N LEU A 206 0.32 -5.63 -14.69
CA LEU A 206 0.65 -7.04 -14.82
C LEU A 206 -0.04 -7.66 -16.05
N SER A 207 -1.33 -7.40 -16.21
CA SER A 207 -2.16 -7.83 -17.34
C SER A 207 -1.62 -7.34 -18.68
N SER A 208 -1.12 -6.10 -18.74
CA SER A 208 -0.54 -5.52 -19.96
C SER A 208 0.82 -6.13 -20.35
N SER A 209 1.50 -6.77 -19.40
CA SER A 209 2.85 -7.33 -19.58
C SER A 209 2.86 -8.79 -20.05
N ILE A 210 1.68 -9.40 -20.23
CA ILE A 210 1.52 -10.80 -20.62
C ILE A 210 0.71 -10.93 -21.92
N SER A 211 0.87 -12.05 -22.61
CA SER A 211 0.12 -12.34 -23.84
C SER A 211 -1.34 -12.69 -23.55
N SER A 212 -2.20 -12.63 -24.56
CA SER A 212 -3.62 -12.98 -24.40
C SER A 212 -3.85 -14.41 -23.91
N ASP A 213 -3.00 -15.37 -24.29
CA ASP A 213 -3.09 -16.75 -23.80
C ASP A 213 -2.71 -16.82 -22.31
N GLU A 214 -1.60 -16.18 -21.95
CA GLU A 214 -1.14 -16.11 -20.55
C GLU A 214 -2.13 -15.39 -19.66
N HIS A 215 -2.81 -14.36 -20.17
CA HIS A 215 -3.89 -13.68 -19.45
C HIS A 215 -5.05 -14.64 -19.11
N GLN A 216 -5.41 -15.55 -20.02
CA GLN A 216 -6.44 -16.55 -19.73
C GLN A 216 -5.97 -17.54 -18.67
N ASP A 217 -4.69 -17.93 -18.69
CA ASP A 217 -4.12 -18.85 -17.71
C ASP A 217 -4.00 -18.19 -16.33
N MET A 218 -3.57 -16.94 -16.29
CA MET A 218 -3.54 -16.10 -15.08
C MET A 218 -4.94 -15.94 -14.50
N HIS A 219 -5.94 -15.64 -15.32
CA HIS A 219 -7.33 -15.55 -14.87
C HIS A 219 -7.82 -16.88 -14.26
N LYS A 220 -7.55 -18.02 -14.89
CA LYS A 220 -7.93 -19.33 -14.36
C LYS A 220 -7.22 -19.65 -13.04
N CYS A 221 -5.95 -19.26 -12.92
CA CYS A 221 -5.18 -19.45 -11.69
C CYS A 221 -5.73 -18.56 -10.56
N LEU A 222 -5.98 -17.28 -10.83
CA LEU A 222 -6.57 -16.35 -9.87
C LEU A 222 -7.97 -16.78 -9.43
N SER A 223 -8.79 -17.38 -10.31
CA SER A 223 -10.09 -17.96 -9.90
C SER A 223 -9.98 -19.10 -8.87
N LYS A 224 -8.80 -19.71 -8.71
CA LYS A 224 -8.53 -20.72 -7.67
C LYS A 224 -7.87 -20.13 -6.42
N ILE A 225 -7.20 -18.98 -6.55
CA ILE A 225 -6.51 -18.28 -5.46
C ILE A 225 -7.49 -17.41 -4.68
N ILE A 226 -8.31 -16.64 -5.40
CA ILE A 226 -9.25 -15.69 -4.81
C ILE A 226 -10.43 -16.47 -4.20
N PRO A 227 -10.87 -16.12 -2.98
CA PRO A 227 -12.06 -16.67 -2.36
C PRO A 227 -13.30 -16.69 -3.28
N GLU A 228 -14.23 -17.63 -3.06
CA GLU A 228 -15.35 -17.94 -3.97
C GLU A 228 -16.46 -16.85 -3.98
N GLU A 229 -16.29 -15.76 -3.23
CA GLU A 229 -17.19 -14.61 -3.18
C GLU A 229 -17.27 -13.93 -4.55
N LYS A 230 -18.41 -14.11 -5.22
CA LYS A 230 -18.66 -13.60 -6.59
C LYS A 230 -18.34 -12.12 -6.77
N LEU A 231 -18.67 -11.30 -5.78
CA LEU A 231 -18.47 -9.85 -5.84
C LEU A 231 -16.99 -9.50 -5.73
N LEU A 232 -16.25 -10.17 -4.85
CA LEU A 232 -14.79 -10.01 -4.73
C LEU A 232 -14.08 -10.42 -6.02
N GLN A 233 -14.43 -11.58 -6.58
CA GLN A 233 -13.85 -12.01 -7.86
C GLN A 233 -14.19 -11.03 -8.99
N GLN A 234 -15.42 -10.49 -9.04
CA GLN A 234 -15.80 -9.45 -10.00
C GLN A 234 -14.95 -8.19 -9.88
N VAL A 235 -14.64 -7.74 -8.65
CA VAL A 235 -13.74 -6.59 -8.40
C VAL A 235 -12.38 -6.85 -9.02
N ILE A 236 -11.71 -7.92 -8.61
CA ILE A 236 -10.33 -8.20 -9.02
C ILE A 236 -10.23 -8.35 -10.54
N PHE A 237 -11.15 -9.09 -11.16
CA PHE A 237 -11.18 -9.25 -12.61
C PHE A 237 -11.60 -7.99 -13.37
N SER A 238 -12.29 -7.04 -12.72
CA SER A 238 -12.56 -5.73 -13.31
C SER A 238 -11.30 -4.85 -13.34
N TRP A 239 -10.49 -4.86 -12.27
CA TRP A 239 -9.22 -4.14 -12.22
C TRP A 239 -8.23 -4.66 -13.27
N MET A 240 -8.13 -5.99 -13.43
CA MET A 240 -7.27 -6.62 -14.45
C MET A 240 -7.56 -6.18 -15.90
N LYS A 241 -8.82 -5.86 -16.21
CA LYS A 241 -9.20 -5.41 -17.56
C LYS A 241 -8.70 -4.01 -17.87
N GLY A 242 -8.30 -3.25 -16.84
CA GLY A 242 -8.03 -1.83 -16.91
C GLY A 242 -9.31 -1.03 -17.16
N ALA A 243 -9.38 0.17 -16.59
CA ALA A 243 -10.44 1.09 -16.96
C ALA A 243 -10.21 1.57 -18.41
N LYS A 244 -11.00 1.08 -19.37
CA LYS A 244 -11.22 1.83 -20.62
C LYS A 244 -12.07 3.06 -20.27
N LEU A 245 -11.41 4.10 -19.77
CA LEU A 245 -11.99 5.39 -19.38
C LEU A 245 -12.34 6.27 -20.58
N SER A 246 -12.92 5.71 -21.66
CA SER A 246 -13.18 6.47 -22.90
C SER A 246 -14.63 6.64 -23.32
N ASP A 247 -15.66 6.08 -22.65
CA ASP A 247 -17.03 6.18 -23.21
C ASP A 247 -18.18 6.57 -22.25
N THR A 248 -17.92 6.95 -21.01
CA THR A 248 -19.01 7.45 -20.14
C THR A 248 -18.59 8.59 -19.22
N CYS A 249 -18.11 9.69 -19.79
CA CYS A 249 -18.22 11.00 -19.17
C CYS A 249 -18.23 12.11 -20.23
N LYS A 250 -19.31 12.17 -21.01
CA LYS A 250 -19.74 13.40 -21.71
C LYS A 250 -20.94 13.97 -20.99
N SER A 251 -20.69 14.56 -19.84
CA SER A 251 -21.55 15.57 -19.21
C SER A 251 -20.79 16.07 -17.98
N CYS A 252 -20.81 17.38 -17.75
CA CYS A 252 -20.06 18.11 -16.72
C CYS A 252 -18.64 18.55 -17.14
N GLU A 253 -18.50 19.15 -18.32
CA GLU A 253 -17.56 20.26 -18.46
C GLU A 253 -18.22 21.49 -17.83
N ASP A 254 -17.81 21.86 -16.63
CA ASP A 254 -18.14 23.16 -16.04
C ASP A 254 -17.02 24.14 -16.40
N ASN A 255 -17.33 25.06 -17.30
CA ASN A 255 -16.44 26.10 -17.80
C ASN A 255 -16.04 27.06 -16.67
N SER A 256 -14.82 26.93 -16.15
CA SER A 256 -14.19 27.94 -15.31
C SER A 256 -12.92 28.50 -15.96
N LYS A 257 -13.09 29.17 -17.12
CA LYS A 257 -12.11 30.13 -17.65
C LYS A 257 -12.80 31.29 -18.37
N ALA A 258 -12.91 32.44 -17.70
CA ALA A 258 -12.86 33.81 -18.27
C ALA A 258 -13.16 34.82 -17.14
N TRP A 259 -12.13 35.33 -16.48
CA TRP A 259 -11.59 36.70 -16.67
C TRP A 259 -12.29 37.79 -15.84
N CYS A 260 -11.53 38.31 -14.88
CA CYS A 260 -11.76 39.61 -14.26
C CYS A 260 -11.52 40.72 -15.30
N GLN A 261 -12.48 41.60 -15.50
CA GLN A 261 -12.24 43.01 -15.82
C GLN A 261 -13.49 43.85 -15.54
N ASP A 262 -13.24 45.02 -14.95
CA ASP A 262 -14.19 46.07 -14.59
C ASP A 262 -15.15 46.47 -15.72
N SER A 263 -16.41 46.75 -15.37
CA SER A 263 -17.01 48.11 -15.48
C SER A 263 -18.54 48.08 -15.56
N ARG A 264 -19.16 48.81 -14.62
CA ARG A 264 -20.35 49.69 -14.78
C ARG A 264 -21.71 49.06 -15.15
N ALA A 265 -22.67 49.21 -14.23
CA ALA A 265 -24.12 49.12 -14.46
C ALA A 265 -24.60 50.14 -15.52
N PRO A 266 -25.73 49.90 -16.23
CA PRO A 266 -27.05 50.21 -15.63
C PRO A 266 -28.24 49.31 -16.04
N THR A 267 -29.15 49.16 -15.08
CA THR A 267 -30.64 49.28 -15.13
C THR A 267 -31.47 48.83 -16.35
N LEU A 268 -32.56 48.12 -16.00
CA LEU A 268 -33.96 48.22 -16.51
C LEU A 268 -34.46 47.13 -17.49
N GLY A 269 -35.62 46.54 -17.16
CA GLY A 269 -36.59 46.07 -18.17
C GLY A 269 -37.17 44.67 -17.97
N CYS A 270 -38.23 44.56 -17.17
CA CYS A 270 -39.16 43.44 -17.17
C CYS A 270 -39.96 43.39 -18.48
N GLN A 271 -40.21 42.21 -19.07
CA GLN A 271 -41.49 41.88 -19.73
C GLN A 271 -41.62 40.38 -20.07
N SER A 272 -42.83 39.86 -19.81
CA SER A 272 -43.27 38.48 -19.99
C SER A 272 -43.85 38.22 -21.39
N MET A 273 -43.91 36.96 -21.82
CA MET A 273 -45.09 36.31 -22.45
C MET A 273 -44.92 34.78 -22.34
N LYS A 274 -45.70 34.07 -21.50
CA LYS A 274 -47.02 33.44 -21.76
C LYS A 274 -47.04 32.43 -22.92
N GLY A 275 -47.11 31.15 -22.55
CA GLY A 275 -47.64 30.04 -23.35
C GLY A 275 -48.34 29.04 -22.41
N HIS A 276 -49.67 29.09 -22.38
CA HIS A 276 -50.57 28.22 -21.61
C HIS A 276 -51.02 27.03 -22.49
N CYS A 277 -51.35 25.90 -21.83
CA CYS A 277 -52.53 25.01 -22.05
C CYS A 277 -52.09 23.54 -21.80
N ALA A 278 -52.36 22.91 -20.65
CA ALA A 278 -53.61 22.38 -20.08
C ALA A 278 -54.04 21.01 -20.65
N CYS A 279 -54.01 19.98 -19.79
CA CYS A 279 -54.93 18.84 -19.80
C CYS A 279 -54.91 18.17 -18.41
N GLU A 280 -56.06 18.17 -17.74
CA GLU A 280 -56.35 17.58 -16.43
C GLU A 280 -56.99 16.18 -16.53
N SER A 281 -56.83 15.42 -15.43
CA SER A 281 -57.74 14.39 -14.87
C SER A 281 -57.74 13.01 -15.57
N SER A 282 -57.86 11.84 -14.93
CA SER A 282 -58.37 11.46 -13.59
C SER A 282 -58.00 10.00 -13.20
N ARG A 283 -57.46 9.83 -11.99
CA ARG A 283 -57.68 8.81 -10.92
C ARG A 283 -57.99 7.32 -11.21
N MET A 284 -57.17 6.43 -10.60
CA MET A 284 -57.47 5.42 -9.52
C MET A 284 -56.47 4.22 -9.63
N GLY A 285 -55.75 3.69 -8.63
CA GLY A 285 -55.57 3.95 -7.19
C GLY A 285 -54.67 2.86 -6.54
N LYS A 286 -54.11 3.17 -5.34
CA LYS A 286 -53.47 2.30 -4.30
C LYS A 286 -52.03 1.82 -4.61
N ARG A 287 -50.97 1.97 -3.78
CA ARG A 287 -50.79 2.12 -2.31
C ARG A 287 -49.59 3.04 -1.99
N LYS A 288 -49.67 3.69 -0.82
CA LYS A 288 -48.67 4.56 -0.17
C LYS A 288 -47.28 3.91 -0.02
N TYR A 289 -46.23 4.60 -0.44
CA TYR A 289 -44.94 4.58 0.26
C TYR A 289 -44.84 5.93 0.99
N MET A 290 -44.57 5.88 2.29
CA MET A 290 -44.52 7.05 3.17
C MET A 290 -43.13 7.69 2.99
N GLU A 291 -43.06 8.80 2.25
CA GLU A 291 -41.93 9.72 2.36
C GLU A 291 -42.00 10.34 3.77
N LEU A 292 -41.08 9.93 4.64
CA LEU A 292 -40.82 10.63 5.88
C LEU A 292 -40.07 11.92 5.50
N ASN A 293 -40.83 13.02 5.42
CA ASN A 293 -40.26 14.36 5.55
C ASN A 293 -39.58 14.43 6.91
N CYS A 294 -38.25 14.54 6.91
CA CYS A 294 -37.50 14.91 8.10
C CYS A 294 -37.71 16.40 8.35
N ASP A 295 -38.56 16.70 9.33
CA ASP A 295 -38.75 18.05 9.85
C ASP A 295 -37.42 18.61 10.39
N ALA A 296 -37.22 19.89 10.07
CA ALA A 296 -36.11 20.69 10.52
C ALA A 296 -36.18 20.93 12.03
N THR A 297 -35.43 20.15 12.80
CA THR A 297 -35.08 20.46 14.19
C THR A 297 -33.59 20.19 14.41
N LEU A 298 -32.82 21.28 14.50
CA LEU A 298 -31.38 21.33 14.85
C LEU A 298 -30.47 20.53 13.90
N SER A 299 -30.30 21.00 12.66
CA SER A 299 -29.29 20.48 11.76
C SER A 299 -27.89 20.89 12.25
N THR A 300 -27.28 20.07 13.11
CA THR A 300 -25.82 19.92 13.04
C THR A 300 -25.54 19.52 11.60
N GLU A 301 -24.90 20.40 10.82
CA GLU A 301 -24.50 20.05 9.45
C GLU A 301 -23.66 18.78 9.53
N PHE A 302 -24.20 17.69 9.02
CA PHE A 302 -23.52 16.41 9.03
C PHE A 302 -22.53 16.41 7.85
N HIS A 303 -21.25 16.64 8.16
CA HIS A 303 -20.17 16.62 7.17
C HIS A 303 -19.58 15.21 7.12
N PRO A 304 -19.61 14.49 5.98
CA PRO A 304 -19.00 13.15 5.89
C PRO A 304 -17.57 13.09 6.42
N ILE A 305 -16.76 14.13 6.22
CA ILE A 305 -15.37 14.19 6.69
C ILE A 305 -15.22 14.07 8.21
N ASP A 306 -16.30 14.29 8.97
CA ASP A 306 -16.32 14.11 10.44
C ASP A 306 -16.14 12.64 10.86
N GLU A 307 -16.19 11.69 9.92
CA GLU A 307 -15.78 10.31 10.19
C GLU A 307 -14.35 10.20 10.73
N ILE A 308 -13.45 11.11 10.38
CA ILE A 308 -12.08 11.17 10.95
C ILE A 308 -12.14 11.24 12.49
N LEU A 309 -13.12 11.95 13.06
CA LEU A 309 -13.30 11.99 14.51
C LEU A 309 -13.69 10.62 15.10
N LEU A 310 -14.44 9.81 14.35
CA LEU A 310 -14.79 8.45 14.77
C LEU A 310 -13.53 7.58 14.84
N TRP A 311 -12.65 7.68 13.84
CA TRP A 311 -11.34 7.02 13.84
C TRP A 311 -10.47 7.47 15.02
N HIS A 312 -10.33 8.78 15.21
CA HIS A 312 -9.54 9.33 16.32
C HIS A 312 -10.05 8.83 17.67
N ASN A 313 -11.36 8.80 17.88
CA ASN A 313 -11.95 8.31 19.12
C ASN A 313 -11.75 6.79 19.32
N ALA A 314 -11.84 6.00 18.24
CA ALA A 314 -11.56 4.57 18.29
C ALA A 314 -10.08 4.30 18.63
N ILE A 315 -9.15 4.99 17.97
CA ILE A 315 -7.71 4.88 18.22
C ILE A 315 -7.37 5.31 19.65
N LYS A 316 -7.85 6.48 20.10
CA LYS A 316 -7.66 6.98 21.47
C LYS A 316 -8.11 5.95 22.50
N ARG A 317 -9.25 5.28 22.29
CA ARG A 317 -9.76 4.24 23.19
C ARG A 317 -8.89 2.98 23.20
N GLU A 318 -8.50 2.47 22.04
CA GLU A 318 -7.62 1.28 21.96
C GLU A 318 -6.26 1.56 22.62
N LEU A 319 -5.67 2.73 22.39
CA LEU A 319 -4.42 3.14 23.04
C LEU A 319 -4.57 3.26 24.56
N ASN A 320 -5.74 3.70 25.05
CA ASN A 320 -6.01 3.79 26.49
C ASN A 320 -6.04 2.38 27.09
N ASP A 321 -6.75 1.46 26.44
CA ASP A 321 -6.83 0.06 26.85
C ASP A 321 -5.46 -0.63 26.81
N ILE A 322 -4.60 -0.31 25.83
CA ILE A 322 -3.21 -0.79 25.76
C ILE A 322 -2.39 -0.24 26.92
N THR A 323 -2.54 1.04 27.24
CA THR A 323 -1.83 1.67 28.35
C THR A 323 -2.27 1.05 29.69
N GLU A 324 -3.56 0.79 29.88
CA GLU A 324 -4.08 0.06 31.03
C GLU A 324 -3.58 -1.38 31.09
N ALA A 325 -3.52 -2.08 29.94
CA ALA A 325 -2.97 -3.42 29.87
C ALA A 325 -1.47 -3.46 30.21
N ALA A 326 -0.69 -2.47 29.77
CA ALA A 326 0.72 -2.32 30.11
C ALA A 326 0.91 -2.13 31.63
N ARG A 327 0.07 -1.30 32.27
CA ARG A 327 0.05 -1.16 33.73
C ARG A 327 -0.36 -2.46 34.40
N SER A 328 -1.37 -3.17 33.89
CA SER A 328 -1.79 -4.46 34.46
C SER A 328 -0.66 -5.49 34.44
N ILE A 329 0.09 -5.57 33.34
CA ILE A 329 1.30 -6.41 33.21
C ILE A 329 2.37 -6.01 34.24
N GLN A 330 2.59 -4.71 34.45
CA GLN A 330 3.51 -4.21 35.48
C GLN A 330 3.10 -4.66 36.90
N HIS A 331 1.81 -4.61 37.21
CA HIS A 331 1.31 -4.95 38.56
C HIS A 331 1.28 -6.46 38.81
N SER A 332 0.95 -7.26 37.80
CA SER A 332 0.84 -8.72 37.95
C SER A 332 2.21 -9.42 37.92
N GLY A 333 3.19 -8.84 37.22
CA GLY A 333 4.48 -9.48 36.96
C GLY A 333 4.35 -10.75 36.09
N ASP A 334 3.18 -10.99 35.49
CA ASP A 334 2.88 -12.18 34.70
C ASP A 334 2.91 -11.87 33.19
N PHE A 335 3.64 -12.70 32.45
CA PHE A 335 3.86 -12.60 31.01
C PHE A 335 2.89 -13.45 30.18
N SER A 336 1.95 -14.16 30.81
CA SER A 336 0.97 -15.01 30.12
C SER A 336 0.19 -14.28 29.02
N ASN A 337 -0.03 -12.97 29.17
CA ASN A 337 -0.74 -12.11 28.21
C ASN A 337 0.18 -11.28 27.29
N LEU A 338 1.50 -11.46 27.30
CA LEU A 338 2.40 -10.62 26.49
C LEU A 338 2.18 -10.83 24.98
N SER A 339 1.88 -12.05 24.54
CA SER A 339 1.62 -12.33 23.11
C SER A 339 0.34 -11.66 22.60
N SER A 340 -0.74 -11.69 23.39
CA SER A 340 -1.99 -11.01 23.02
C SER A 340 -1.84 -9.50 23.09
N PHE A 341 -1.10 -8.97 24.06
CA PHE A 341 -0.72 -7.57 24.14
C PHE A 341 0.07 -7.13 22.89
N ASN A 342 1.09 -7.89 22.50
CA ASN A 342 1.92 -7.58 21.33
C ASN A 342 1.10 -7.55 20.04
N LYS A 343 0.19 -8.51 19.84
CA LYS A 343 -0.70 -8.52 18.67
C LYS A 343 -1.63 -7.31 18.60
N ARG A 344 -2.18 -6.89 19.76
CA ARG A 344 -3.01 -5.67 19.82
C ARG A 344 -2.19 -4.42 19.51
N LEU A 345 -0.95 -4.38 20.00
CA LEU A 345 -0.04 -3.28 19.74
C LEU A 345 0.35 -3.19 18.25
N GLU A 346 0.73 -4.31 17.64
CA GLU A 346 1.04 -4.40 16.21
C GLU A 346 -0.14 -3.93 15.38
N PHE A 347 -1.35 -4.40 15.70
CA PHE A 347 -2.57 -3.99 15.05
C PHE A 347 -2.79 -2.47 15.14
N ILE A 348 -2.78 -1.86 16.33
CA ILE A 348 -3.04 -0.42 16.45
C ILE A 348 -1.93 0.42 15.82
N ALA A 349 -0.67 -0.07 15.84
CA ALA A 349 0.44 0.59 15.17
C ALA A 349 0.20 0.65 13.66
N GLU A 350 -0.22 -0.46 13.04
CA GLU A 350 -0.60 -0.48 11.62
C GLU A 350 -1.77 0.47 11.33
N VAL A 351 -2.80 0.51 12.19
CA VAL A 351 -3.91 1.46 12.03
C VAL A 351 -3.40 2.89 12.02
N CYS A 352 -2.54 3.28 12.98
CA CYS A 352 -2.00 4.64 13.06
C CYS A 352 -1.12 4.95 11.84
N ILE A 353 -0.22 4.05 11.45
CA ILE A 353 0.67 4.24 10.29
C ILE A 353 -0.16 4.47 9.01
N PHE A 354 -1.16 3.64 8.74
CA PHE A 354 -1.96 3.81 7.53
C PHE A 354 -2.94 5.00 7.60
N HIS A 355 -3.37 5.39 8.81
CA HIS A 355 -4.13 6.62 9.04
C HIS A 355 -3.28 7.85 8.68
N SER A 356 -2.06 7.95 9.23
CA SER A 356 -1.10 9.01 8.90
C SER A 356 -0.72 9.03 7.41
N ILE A 357 -0.55 7.86 6.78
CA ILE A 357 -0.31 7.76 5.33
C ILE A 357 -1.51 8.31 4.54
N ALA A 358 -2.74 8.00 4.97
CA ALA A 358 -3.93 8.51 4.33
C ALA A 358 -4.00 10.04 4.45
N GLU A 359 -3.64 10.57 5.61
CA GLU A 359 -3.61 12.00 5.87
C GLU A 359 -2.59 12.71 4.98
N ASP A 360 -1.34 12.24 4.99
CA ASP A 360 -0.25 12.82 4.21
C ASP A 360 -0.46 12.73 2.69
N LYS A 361 -1.06 11.64 2.20
CA LYS A 361 -1.18 11.41 0.75
C LYS A 361 -2.50 11.85 0.16
N ILE A 362 -3.57 11.87 0.96
CA ILE A 362 -4.94 12.11 0.47
C ILE A 362 -5.54 13.37 1.09
N ILE A 363 -5.57 13.46 2.43
CA ILE A 363 -6.33 14.53 3.11
C ILE A 363 -5.60 15.87 3.02
N PHE A 364 -4.37 15.96 3.52
CA PHE A 364 -3.65 17.25 3.57
C PHE A 364 -3.42 17.83 2.18
N PRO A 365 -2.92 17.08 1.18
CA PRO A 365 -2.71 17.63 -0.15
C PRO A 365 -4.02 18.11 -0.81
N ALA A 366 -5.16 17.53 -0.45
CA ALA A 366 -6.45 18.02 -0.91
C ALA A 366 -6.85 19.33 -0.22
N VAL A 367 -6.67 19.42 1.10
CA VAL A 367 -7.10 20.56 1.94
C VAL A 367 -6.24 21.80 1.69
N ASP A 368 -4.93 21.65 1.82
CA ASP A 368 -3.93 22.70 1.62
C ASP A 368 -2.54 22.05 1.46
N ALA A 369 -1.88 22.32 0.34
CA ALA A 369 -0.56 21.76 0.03
C ALA A 369 0.56 22.26 0.96
N GLU A 370 0.32 23.33 1.73
CA GLU A 370 1.27 23.84 2.73
C GLU A 370 1.11 23.20 4.11
N LEU A 371 -0.01 22.50 4.40
CA LEU A 371 -0.18 21.76 5.65
C LEU A 371 0.69 20.50 5.64
N SER A 372 1.48 20.33 6.70
CA SER A 372 2.33 19.15 6.87
C SER A 372 2.47 18.77 8.34
N PHE A 373 2.18 17.51 8.63
CA PHE A 373 2.41 16.86 9.91
C PHE A 373 3.44 15.72 9.80
N ALA A 374 4.20 15.67 8.69
CA ALA A 374 5.12 14.58 8.39
C ALA A 374 6.16 14.34 9.49
N GLN A 375 6.58 15.39 10.22
CA GLN A 375 7.48 15.24 11.36
C GLN A 375 6.80 14.56 12.55
N GLU A 376 5.53 14.89 12.83
CA GLU A 376 4.74 14.25 13.90
C GLU A 376 4.53 12.76 13.56
N HIS A 377 4.13 12.45 12.33
CA HIS A 377 3.97 11.07 11.87
C HIS A 377 5.27 10.25 11.94
N ALA A 378 6.41 10.83 11.51
CA ALA A 378 7.70 10.17 11.60
C ALA A 378 8.12 9.92 13.06
N GLU A 379 7.80 10.85 13.97
CA GLU A 379 8.05 10.66 15.40
C GLU A 379 7.18 9.55 15.99
N GLU A 380 5.91 9.47 15.61
CA GLU A 380 4.97 8.42 16.04
C GLU A 380 5.42 7.03 15.61
N GLU A 381 5.81 6.85 14.34
CA GLU A 381 6.36 5.60 13.81
C GLU A 381 7.58 5.15 14.63
N VAL A 382 8.50 6.08 14.91
CA VAL A 382 9.67 5.82 15.76
C VAL A 382 9.28 5.41 17.18
N GLN A 383 8.20 5.95 17.75
CA GLN A 383 7.75 5.53 19.09
C GLN A 383 7.17 4.11 19.10
N PHE A 384 6.40 3.73 18.08
CA PHE A 384 5.91 2.35 17.93
C PHE A 384 7.07 1.36 17.73
N ASP A 385 8.07 1.72 16.92
CA ASP A 385 9.26 0.89 16.72
C ASP A 385 10.07 0.70 18.00
N LYS A 386 10.27 1.77 18.78
CA LYS A 386 10.91 1.66 20.10
C LYS A 386 10.15 0.71 21.02
N LEU A 387 8.82 0.77 21.02
CA LEU A 387 8.00 -0.11 21.85
C LEU A 387 8.10 -1.57 21.40
N ARG A 388 8.08 -1.83 20.08
CA ARG A 388 8.29 -3.15 19.50
C ARG A 388 9.66 -3.71 19.87
N CYS A 389 10.74 -2.95 19.69
CA CYS A 389 12.09 -3.37 20.05
C CYS A 389 12.22 -3.67 21.57
N LEU A 390 11.52 -2.92 22.42
CA LEU A 390 11.47 -3.21 23.86
C LEU A 390 10.84 -4.59 24.14
N ILE A 391 9.74 -4.94 23.46
CA ILE A 391 9.06 -6.24 23.62
C ILE A 391 9.94 -7.38 23.09
N GLU A 392 10.51 -7.24 21.90
CA GLU A 392 11.41 -8.24 21.28
C GLU A 392 12.64 -8.50 22.15
N SER A 393 13.21 -7.44 22.74
CA SER A 393 14.36 -7.53 23.64
C SER A 393 14.08 -8.44 24.84
N ILE A 394 12.84 -8.52 25.32
CA ILE A 394 12.49 -9.37 26.47
C ILE A 394 12.26 -10.81 26.05
N GLN A 395 11.56 -10.98 24.92
CA GLN A 395 11.31 -12.29 24.34
C GLN A 395 12.64 -13.00 24.05
N SER A 396 13.67 -12.25 23.68
CA SER A 396 15.03 -12.74 23.43
C SER A 396 15.92 -12.81 24.67
N ALA A 397 15.85 -11.84 25.59
CA ALA A 397 16.79 -11.73 26.72
C ALA A 397 16.48 -12.61 27.94
N GLY A 398 15.39 -13.38 27.95
CA GLY A 398 15.03 -14.37 28.99
C GLY A 398 15.60 -14.14 30.40
N ALA A 399 14.82 -13.56 31.32
CA ALA A 399 15.12 -13.41 32.76
C ALA A 399 16.45 -12.70 33.19
N TYR A 400 17.30 -12.19 32.29
CA TYR A 400 18.58 -11.55 32.66
C TYR A 400 18.52 -10.02 32.87
N SER A 401 17.43 -9.35 32.52
CA SER A 401 17.18 -7.93 32.83
C SER A 401 16.26 -7.75 34.04
N SER A 402 16.50 -6.73 34.86
CA SER A 402 15.58 -6.27 35.92
C SER A 402 14.17 -6.07 35.32
N LEU A 403 13.24 -6.96 35.68
CA LEU A 403 11.85 -6.93 35.20
C LEU A 403 11.16 -5.60 35.55
N THR A 404 11.52 -5.01 36.69
CA THR A 404 10.99 -3.72 37.16
C THR A 404 11.39 -2.54 36.26
N ASP A 405 12.64 -2.49 35.78
CA ASP A 405 13.08 -1.44 34.86
C ASP A 405 12.39 -1.58 33.50
N PHE A 406 12.12 -2.81 33.08
CA PHE A 406 11.35 -3.07 31.87
C PHE A 406 9.93 -2.54 31.99
N TYR A 407 9.18 -2.93 33.02
CA TYR A 407 7.78 -2.51 33.13
C TYR A 407 7.62 -0.99 33.19
N THR A 408 8.56 -0.33 33.86
CA THR A 408 8.60 1.13 33.92
C THR A 408 8.82 1.73 32.52
N LYS A 409 9.71 1.15 31.72
CA LYS A 409 9.93 1.57 30.32
C LYS A 409 8.73 1.27 29.44
N LEU A 410 8.08 0.11 29.58
CA LEU A 410 6.89 -0.26 28.82
C LEU A 410 5.76 0.75 29.06
N CYS A 411 5.45 1.02 30.33
CA CYS A 411 4.40 1.97 30.68
C CYS A 411 4.75 3.38 30.21
N SER A 412 6.00 3.83 30.46
CA SER A 412 6.44 5.16 30.01
C SER A 412 6.40 5.30 28.49
N GLN A 413 6.68 4.25 27.73
CA GLN A 413 6.64 4.28 26.27
C GLN A 413 5.20 4.29 25.76
N ALA A 414 4.30 3.51 26.37
CA ALA A 414 2.88 3.53 26.05
C ALA A 414 2.24 4.90 26.37
N ASP A 415 2.56 5.48 27.52
CA ASP A 415 2.11 6.83 27.91
C ASP A 415 2.61 7.89 26.89
N GLN A 416 3.87 7.80 26.44
CA GLN A 416 4.42 8.72 25.43
C GLN A 416 3.72 8.61 24.07
N ILE A 417 3.41 7.39 23.61
CA ILE A 417 2.67 7.17 22.37
C ILE A 417 1.27 7.81 22.49
N MET A 418 0.58 7.57 23.59
CA MET A 418 -0.73 8.16 23.85
C MET A 418 -0.69 9.69 23.82
N ASP A 419 0.22 10.30 24.57
CA ASP A 419 0.31 11.76 24.70
C ASP A 419 0.62 12.42 23.34
N ASN A 420 1.51 11.81 22.55
CA ASN A 420 1.86 12.30 21.22
C ASN A 420 0.68 12.22 20.25
N ILE A 421 0.06 11.04 20.11
CA ILE A 421 -1.07 10.83 19.20
C ILE A 421 -2.27 11.70 19.60
N GLN A 422 -2.55 11.85 20.91
CA GLN A 422 -3.64 12.71 21.35
C GLN A 422 -3.40 14.18 21.03
N LYS A 423 -2.16 14.65 21.16
CA LYS A 423 -1.79 16.02 20.79
C LYS A 423 -1.87 16.22 19.27
N HIS A 424 -1.37 15.26 18.51
CA HIS A 424 -1.41 15.25 17.05
C HIS A 424 -2.86 15.34 16.55
N PHE A 425 -3.74 14.44 17.01
CA PHE A 425 -5.17 14.49 16.67
C PHE A 425 -5.82 15.83 17.01
N GLN A 426 -5.49 16.44 18.15
CA GLN A 426 -6.02 17.78 18.47
C GLN A 426 -5.56 18.85 17.46
N ASN A 427 -4.30 18.80 17.03
CA ASN A 427 -3.77 19.72 16.04
C ASN A 427 -4.53 19.59 14.71
N GLU A 428 -4.76 18.36 14.26
CA GLU A 428 -5.47 18.07 13.01
C GLU A 428 -6.95 18.43 13.08
N GLU A 429 -7.63 18.06 14.16
CA GLU A 429 -9.04 18.34 14.39
C GLU A 429 -9.32 19.85 14.34
N VAL A 430 -8.37 20.67 14.81
CA VAL A 430 -8.47 22.13 14.82
C VAL A 430 -8.04 22.76 13.50
N GLN A 431 -7.00 22.25 12.85
CA GLN A 431 -6.40 22.90 11.67
C GLN A 431 -6.97 22.38 10.34
N VAL A 432 -7.27 21.09 10.25
CA VAL A 432 -7.60 20.40 8.99
C VAL A 432 -9.11 20.28 8.79
N LEU A 433 -9.84 19.76 9.79
CA LEU A 433 -11.28 19.48 9.63
C LEU A 433 -12.11 20.73 9.28
N PRO A 434 -11.91 21.92 9.90
CA PRO A 434 -12.67 23.10 9.54
C PRO A 434 -12.46 23.53 8.07
N LEU A 435 -11.24 23.38 7.56
CA LEU A 435 -10.93 23.67 6.17
C LEU A 435 -11.59 22.66 5.23
N ALA A 436 -11.51 21.36 5.55
CA ALA A 436 -12.13 20.31 4.76
C ALA A 436 -13.66 20.46 4.68
N ARG A 437 -14.32 20.78 5.81
CA ARG A 437 -15.77 21.07 5.88
C ARG A 437 -16.15 22.26 5.00
N LYS A 438 -15.32 23.30 4.97
CA LYS A 438 -15.57 24.53 4.22
C LYS A 438 -15.29 24.37 2.71
N HIS A 439 -14.22 23.66 2.35
CA HIS A 439 -13.71 23.63 0.98
C HIS A 439 -14.38 22.54 0.12
N PHE A 440 -14.90 21.47 0.73
CA PHE A 440 -15.38 20.32 -0.02
C PHE A 440 -16.88 20.09 0.12
N SER A 441 -17.51 19.74 -1.01
CA SER A 441 -18.85 19.18 -1.01
C SER A 441 -18.89 17.84 -0.27
N ALA A 442 -20.03 17.45 0.27
CA ALA A 442 -20.22 16.15 0.90
C ALA A 442 -19.83 14.97 -0.01
N LYS A 443 -19.99 15.11 -1.35
CA LYS A 443 -19.51 14.10 -2.31
C LYS A 443 -17.98 14.01 -2.30
N ARG A 444 -17.29 15.15 -2.37
CA ARG A 444 -15.82 15.19 -2.37
C ARG A 444 -15.25 14.71 -1.04
N GLN A 445 -15.88 15.03 0.09
CA GLN A 445 -15.49 14.52 1.40
C GLN A 445 -15.54 12.98 1.44
N ARG A 446 -16.61 12.35 0.92
CA ARG A 446 -16.69 10.88 0.81
C ARG A 446 -15.63 10.29 -0.11
N GLU A 447 -15.31 10.95 -1.23
CA GLU A 447 -14.23 10.52 -2.13
C GLU A 447 -12.88 10.49 -1.41
N LEU A 448 -12.57 11.52 -0.61
CA LEU A 448 -11.34 11.59 0.17
C LEU A 448 -11.28 10.46 1.20
N LEU A 449 -12.35 10.25 1.98
CA LEU A 449 -12.41 9.16 2.96
C LEU A 449 -12.27 7.77 2.32
N TYR A 450 -12.87 7.57 1.16
CA TYR A 450 -12.72 6.32 0.41
C TYR A 450 -11.29 6.12 -0.07
N GLN A 451 -10.67 7.18 -0.63
CA GLN A 451 -9.27 7.14 -1.05
C GLN A 451 -8.33 6.88 0.13
N SER A 452 -8.61 7.47 1.30
CA SER A 452 -7.91 7.21 2.56
C SER A 452 -7.98 5.74 2.96
N LEU A 453 -9.15 5.11 2.92
CA LEU A 453 -9.24 3.68 3.20
C LEU A 453 -8.48 2.84 2.16
N CYS A 454 -8.49 3.25 0.89
CA CYS A 454 -7.79 2.52 -0.17
C CYS A 454 -6.27 2.55 -0.06
N VAL A 455 -5.66 3.37 0.80
CA VAL A 455 -4.21 3.29 1.06
C VAL A 455 -3.84 2.11 1.96
N MET A 456 -4.83 1.51 2.65
CA MET A 456 -4.63 0.33 3.49
C MET A 456 -4.57 -0.94 2.62
N PRO A 457 -3.77 -1.94 3.03
CA PRO A 457 -3.79 -3.26 2.44
C PRO A 457 -5.11 -3.97 2.78
N LEU A 458 -5.55 -4.84 1.88
CA LEU A 458 -6.81 -5.58 1.98
C LEU A 458 -6.94 -6.36 3.30
N LYS A 459 -5.85 -7.01 3.75
CA LYS A 459 -5.81 -7.73 5.03
C LYS A 459 -6.04 -6.83 6.25
N LEU A 460 -5.58 -5.58 6.20
CA LEU A 460 -5.77 -4.64 7.31
C LEU A 460 -7.22 -4.18 7.32
N ILE A 461 -7.76 -3.85 6.15
CA ILE A 461 -9.17 -3.47 5.98
C ILE A 461 -10.12 -4.56 6.52
N GLU A 462 -9.77 -5.85 6.36
CA GLU A 462 -10.48 -6.99 6.94
C GLU A 462 -10.66 -6.91 8.45
N CYS A 463 -9.62 -6.45 9.14
CA CYS A 463 -9.61 -6.38 10.60
C CYS A 463 -10.10 -5.02 11.11
N VAL A 464 -9.72 -3.94 10.43
CA VAL A 464 -9.97 -2.56 10.86
C VAL A 464 -11.44 -2.20 10.79
N LEU A 465 -12.18 -2.62 9.76
CA LEU A 465 -13.58 -2.21 9.62
C LEU A 465 -14.48 -2.84 10.69
N PRO A 466 -14.41 -4.15 10.99
CA PRO A 466 -15.12 -4.72 12.13
C PRO A 466 -14.69 -4.11 13.47
N TRP A 467 -13.39 -3.87 13.66
CA TRP A 467 -12.87 -3.23 14.88
C TRP A 467 -13.44 -1.82 15.07
N LEU A 468 -13.37 -0.98 14.04
CA LEU A 468 -13.88 0.39 14.08
C LEU A 468 -15.38 0.36 14.39
N VAL A 469 -16.17 -0.37 13.60
CA VAL A 469 -17.63 -0.47 13.79
C VAL A 469 -17.97 -0.98 15.20
N GLY A 470 -17.25 -1.97 15.72
CA GLY A 470 -17.44 -2.49 17.08
C GLY A 470 -17.10 -1.49 18.18
N SER A 471 -16.32 -0.44 17.88
CA SER A 471 -16.01 0.65 18.81
C SER A 471 -17.08 1.76 18.82
N LEU A 472 -17.94 1.83 17.81
CA LEU A 472 -18.92 2.91 17.65
C LEU A 472 -20.25 2.62 18.37
N SER A 473 -21.00 3.66 18.71
CA SER A 473 -22.42 3.51 19.08
C SER A 473 -23.25 3.02 17.89
N GLU A 474 -24.46 2.50 18.14
CA GLU A 474 -25.34 2.03 17.06
C GLU A 474 -25.72 3.14 16.08
N GLU A 475 -25.87 4.38 16.54
CA GLU A 475 -26.12 5.56 15.71
C GLU A 475 -24.91 5.88 14.82
N GLU A 476 -23.71 5.95 15.41
CA GLU A 476 -22.46 6.25 14.70
C GLU A 476 -22.13 5.16 13.67
N ALA A 477 -22.24 3.88 14.05
CA ALA A 477 -22.03 2.75 13.16
C ALA A 477 -22.99 2.78 11.95
N ARG A 478 -24.29 3.04 12.18
CA ARG A 478 -25.26 3.18 11.09
C ARG A 478 -24.92 4.35 10.17
N SER A 479 -24.51 5.47 10.73
CA SER A 479 -24.13 6.66 9.98
C SER A 479 -22.89 6.42 9.11
N PHE A 480 -21.84 5.83 9.69
CA PHE A 480 -20.61 5.42 9.00
C PHE A 480 -20.90 4.46 7.84
N LEU A 481 -21.66 3.39 8.08
CA LEU A 481 -22.03 2.43 7.05
C LEU A 481 -22.89 3.05 5.94
N GLN A 482 -23.78 4.00 6.26
CA GLN A 482 -24.56 4.73 5.27
C GLN A 482 -23.68 5.62 4.39
N ASN A 483 -22.71 6.33 4.99
CA ASN A 483 -21.81 7.19 4.25
C ASN A 483 -20.91 6.40 3.29
N ILE A 484 -20.35 5.28 3.75
CA ILE A 484 -19.54 4.38 2.94
C ILE A 484 -20.37 3.73 1.83
N SER A 485 -21.57 3.23 2.13
CA SER A 485 -22.42 2.55 1.14
C SER A 485 -23.02 3.49 0.09
N SER A 486 -23.17 4.78 0.42
CA SER A 486 -23.62 5.82 -0.50
C SER A 486 -22.63 6.11 -1.64
N PHE A 487 -21.40 5.58 -1.57
CA PHE A 487 -20.39 5.69 -2.61
C PHE A 487 -20.62 4.76 -3.83
N ARG A 488 -21.72 3.99 -3.84
CA ARG A 488 -22.14 3.05 -4.90
C ARG A 488 -22.24 3.62 -6.34
N PHE A 489 -22.03 4.92 -6.57
CA PHE A 489 -22.29 5.55 -7.89
C PHE A 489 -21.30 6.60 -8.39
N CYS A 490 -20.17 6.88 -7.72
CA CYS A 490 -19.38 8.07 -8.07
C CYS A 490 -18.02 7.84 -8.73
N THR A 491 -17.41 6.66 -8.68
CA THR A 491 -16.12 6.40 -9.32
C THR A 491 -16.03 4.97 -9.84
N GLY A 492 -15.11 4.67 -10.77
CA GLY A 492 -14.88 3.32 -11.34
C GLY A 492 -14.43 2.23 -10.34
N TYR A 493 -14.53 2.51 -9.05
CA TYR A 493 -14.13 1.67 -7.91
C TYR A 493 -15.33 1.06 -7.15
N THR A 494 -16.54 1.18 -7.72
CA THR A 494 -17.84 0.82 -7.13
C THR A 494 -18.00 -0.62 -6.63
N PHE A 495 -17.10 -1.53 -7.01
CA PHE A 495 -17.26 -2.95 -6.71
C PHE A 495 -16.59 -3.39 -5.40
N PHE A 496 -15.56 -2.68 -4.90
CA PHE A 496 -14.75 -3.14 -3.75
C PHE A 496 -15.60 -3.47 -2.52
N TRP A 497 -16.56 -2.59 -2.21
CA TRP A 497 -17.46 -2.74 -1.06
C TRP A 497 -18.53 -3.81 -1.20
N LEU A 498 -18.95 -4.14 -2.44
CA LEU A 498 -19.92 -5.21 -2.66
C LEU A 498 -19.32 -6.57 -2.27
N GLY A 499 -18.02 -6.77 -2.47
CA GLY A 499 -17.28 -7.96 -1.99
C GLY A 499 -17.21 -8.04 -0.47
N MET A 500 -17.05 -6.89 0.20
CA MET A 500 -16.95 -6.80 1.65
C MET A 500 -18.27 -6.96 2.40
N GLN A 501 -19.42 -7.02 1.73
CA GLN A 501 -20.72 -7.26 2.41
C GLN A 501 -20.82 -8.65 3.05
N GLY A 502 -19.94 -9.60 2.69
CA GLY A 502 -19.83 -10.87 3.39
C GLY A 502 -19.05 -10.80 4.72
N TRP A 503 -18.43 -9.64 5.02
CA TRP A 503 -17.55 -9.44 6.17
C TRP A 503 -18.22 -8.61 7.30
N PHE A 504 -19.45 -8.13 7.08
CA PHE A 504 -20.27 -7.41 8.05
C PHE A 504 -21.49 -8.22 8.50
#